data_AF-A0A954PL01-F1
#
_entry.id   AF-A0A954PL01-F1
#
_cell.length_a   1.000
_cell.length_b   1.000
_cell.length_c   1.000
_cell.angle_alpha   90.00
_cell.angle_beta   90.00
_cell.angle_gamma   90.00
#
_symmetry.space_group_name_H-M   'P 1'
#
loop_
_entity.id
_entity.type
_entity.pdbx_description
1 polymer ?
#
loop_
_entity_poly.entity_id
_entity_poly.type
_entity_poly.pdbx_seq_one_letter_code
_entity_poly.pdbx_strand_id
1 'polypeptide(L)'
;IRLSGTWIGGAGNREHIKTAIAWASVPSVFALPLWIPQLLLIGSDMFTTETPRLDAQPMLLIPFLALAFAEIVLGVWAFVLLCNTIAEVQGFRSAWRGLGNLILASALIIVPLLAAVFAMFVLLRT
;
A
#
# COMPACT_ATOMS: atom_id res chain seq x y z
N ILE A 1 -10.68 2.15 -10.62
CA ILE A 1 -10.36 0.74 -10.96
C ILE A 1 -11.31 0.18 -12.03
N ARG A 2 -12.63 0.07 -11.81
CA ARG A 2 -13.55 -0.38 -12.89
C ARG A 2 -13.55 0.57 -14.08
N LEU A 3 -13.80 1.86 -13.83
CA LEU A 3 -13.88 2.90 -14.87
C LEU A 3 -12.56 3.00 -15.67
N SER A 4 -11.44 3.19 -14.97
CA SER A 4 -10.10 3.17 -15.57
C SER A 4 -9.82 1.87 -16.34
N GLY A 5 -10.29 0.72 -15.83
CA GLY A 5 -10.15 -0.57 -16.49
C GLY A 5 -10.84 -0.61 -17.84
N THR A 6 -12.07 -0.09 -17.93
CA THR A 6 -12.81 -0.03 -19.21
C THR A 6 -12.11 0.80 -20.28
N TRP A 7 -11.36 1.85 -19.90
CA TRP A 7 -10.60 2.68 -20.84
C TRP A 7 -9.42 1.93 -21.48
N ILE A 8 -8.88 0.91 -20.80
CA ILE A 8 -7.77 0.09 -21.29
C ILE A 8 -8.23 -1.32 -21.66
N GLY A 9 -9.52 -1.50 -21.97
CA GLY A 9 -10.08 -2.76 -22.48
C GLY A 9 -10.40 -3.81 -21.40
N GLY A 10 -10.55 -3.41 -20.15
CA GLY A 10 -10.95 -4.28 -19.04
C GLY A 10 -12.47 -4.41 -18.93
N ALA A 11 -12.94 -5.58 -18.48
CA ALA A 11 -14.36 -5.92 -18.40
C ALA A 11 -14.84 -6.28 -16.97
N GLY A 12 -14.05 -5.94 -15.95
CA GLY A 12 -14.30 -6.40 -14.58
C GLY A 12 -15.57 -5.86 -13.93
N ASN A 13 -16.30 -6.73 -13.23
CA ASN A 13 -17.44 -6.37 -12.40
C ASN A 13 -16.98 -5.79 -11.05
N ARG A 14 -17.78 -4.87 -10.46
CA ARG A 14 -17.51 -4.24 -9.16
C ARG A 14 -17.37 -5.27 -8.04
N GLU A 15 -18.20 -6.31 -8.01
CA GLU A 15 -18.13 -7.35 -6.98
C GLU A 15 -16.82 -8.12 -7.04
N HIS A 16 -16.43 -8.62 -8.22
CA HIS A 16 -15.16 -9.32 -8.40
C HIS A 16 -13.95 -8.43 -8.07
N ILE A 17 -13.99 -7.14 -8.44
CA ILE A 17 -12.91 -6.19 -8.08
C ILE A 17 -12.80 -6.03 -6.56
N LYS A 18 -13.92 -5.92 -5.83
CA LYS A 18 -13.90 -5.84 -4.36
C LYS A 18 -13.31 -7.11 -3.75
N THR A 19 -13.73 -8.28 -4.23
CA THR A 19 -13.21 -9.58 -3.79
C THR A 19 -11.71 -9.70 -4.06
N ALA A 20 -11.25 -9.29 -5.24
CA ALA A 20 -9.83 -9.28 -5.60
C ALA A 20 -8.99 -8.40 -4.64
N ILE A 21 -9.50 -7.22 -4.28
CA ILE A 21 -8.83 -6.33 -3.32
C ILE A 21 -8.80 -6.95 -1.93
N ALA A 22 -9.91 -7.53 -1.48
CA ALA A 22 -10.00 -8.15 -0.15
C ALA A 22 -8.98 -9.30 -0.01
N TRP A 23 -8.91 -10.20 -1.00
CA TRP A 23 -7.97 -11.31 -0.98
C TRP A 23 -6.51 -10.87 -1.14
N ALA A 24 -6.25 -9.84 -1.96
CA ALA A 24 -4.91 -9.28 -2.09
C ALA A 24 -4.40 -8.61 -0.81
N SER A 25 -5.30 -8.21 0.10
CA SER A 25 -4.94 -7.55 1.37
C SER A 25 -4.55 -8.54 2.47
N VAL A 26 -4.76 -9.85 2.28
CA VAL A 26 -4.48 -10.88 3.29
C VAL A 26 -3.04 -10.83 3.81
N PRO A 27 -1.98 -10.73 2.97
CA PRO A 27 -0.61 -10.63 3.49
C PRO A 27 -0.39 -9.40 4.37
N SER A 28 -1.04 -8.27 4.08
CA SER A 28 -0.96 -7.07 4.92
C SER A 28 -1.63 -7.27 6.29
N VAL A 29 -2.68 -8.08 6.38
CA VAL A 29 -3.29 -8.45 7.68
C VAL A 29 -2.30 -9.25 8.53
N PHE A 30 -1.49 -10.12 7.91
CA PHE A 30 -0.43 -10.86 8.59
C PHE A 30 0.74 -9.99 9.09
N ALA A 31 0.82 -8.72 8.66
CA ALA A 31 1.78 -7.77 9.23
C ALA A 31 1.32 -7.25 10.61
N LEU A 32 0.02 -7.25 10.91
CA LEU A 32 -0.49 -6.70 12.18
C LEU A 32 0.06 -7.41 13.43
N PRO A 33 0.16 -8.76 13.48
CA PRO A 33 0.77 -9.43 14.62
C PRO A 33 2.26 -9.10 14.82
N LEU A 34 2.99 -8.64 13.79
CA LEU A 34 4.40 -8.24 13.92
C LEU A 34 4.59 -6.98 14.77
N TRP A 35 3.53 -6.18 14.94
CA TRP A 35 3.55 -5.04 15.84
C TRP A 35 3.65 -5.46 17.30
N ILE A 36 3.14 -6.64 17.69
CA ILE A 36 3.19 -7.11 19.07
C ILE A 36 4.65 -7.23 19.57
N PRO A 37 5.54 -7.98 18.91
CA PRO A 37 6.93 -8.04 19.33
C PRO A 37 7.65 -6.68 19.19
N GLN A 38 7.34 -5.86 18.18
CA GLN A 38 7.94 -4.53 18.08
C GLN A 38 7.58 -3.63 19.28
N LEU A 39 6.30 -3.62 19.68
CA LEU A 39 5.83 -2.87 20.84
C LEU A 39 6.42 -3.41 22.15
N LEU A 40 6.67 -4.72 22.26
CA LEU A 40 7.32 -5.30 23.43
C LEU A 40 8.81 -4.96 23.52
N LEU A 41 9.51 -4.95 22.38
CA LEU A 41 10.96 -4.70 22.31
C LEU A 41 11.29 -3.20 22.38
N ILE A 42 10.56 -2.38 21.62
CA ILE A 42 10.85 -0.97 21.41
C ILE A 42 9.90 -0.08 22.23
N GLY A 43 8.63 -0.47 22.37
CA GLY A 43 7.64 0.23 23.20
C GLY A 43 7.34 1.66 22.74
N SER A 44 7.43 2.63 23.65
CA SER A 44 7.10 4.04 23.38
C SER A 44 7.96 4.65 22.27
N ASP A 45 9.19 4.15 22.12
CA ASP A 45 10.16 4.66 21.15
C ASP A 45 9.67 4.46 19.70
N MET A 46 8.70 3.56 19.46
CA MET A 46 8.06 3.41 18.14
C MET A 46 7.27 4.65 17.70
N PHE A 47 6.94 5.55 18.64
CA PHE A 47 6.09 6.71 18.41
C PHE A 47 6.83 8.03 18.61
N THR A 48 8.16 7.99 18.79
CA THR A 48 9.01 9.15 19.00
C THR A 48 10.11 9.21 17.95
N THR A 49 10.64 10.40 17.71
CA THR A 49 11.81 10.57 16.82
C THR A 49 13.09 10.05 17.47
N GLU A 50 13.20 10.20 18.78
CA GLU A 50 14.32 9.67 19.58
C GLU A 50 14.10 8.18 19.88
N THR A 51 15.17 7.39 19.82
CA THR A 51 15.14 5.93 20.07
C THR A 51 16.09 5.52 21.20
N PRO A 52 15.93 6.06 22.42
CA PRO A 52 16.89 5.87 23.51
C PRO A 52 17.13 4.39 23.87
N ARG A 53 16.15 3.50 23.68
CA ARG A 53 16.33 2.05 23.91
C ARG A 53 17.26 1.40 22.89
N LEU A 54 17.14 1.77 21.62
CA LEU A 54 18.03 1.27 20.56
C LEU A 54 19.45 1.81 20.75
N ASP A 55 19.58 3.08 21.15
CA ASP A 55 20.88 3.72 21.41
C ASP A 55 21.59 3.09 22.61
N ALA A 56 20.84 2.81 23.69
CA ALA A 56 21.37 2.16 24.88
C ALA A 56 21.65 0.65 24.67
N GLN A 57 20.89 -0.02 23.80
CA GLN A 57 21.01 -1.45 23.53
C GLN A 57 21.00 -1.75 22.02
N PRO A 58 22.15 -1.55 21.32
CA PRO A 58 22.27 -1.82 19.88
C PRO A 58 21.92 -3.27 19.48
N MET A 59 22.01 -4.19 20.45
CA MET A 59 21.38 -5.51 20.49
C MET A 59 20.04 -5.62 19.74
N LEU A 60 19.14 -4.70 20.08
CA LEU A 60 17.73 -4.69 19.68
C LEU A 60 17.52 -4.31 18.20
N LEU A 61 18.55 -3.78 17.54
CA LEU A 61 18.49 -3.38 16.14
C LEU A 61 18.30 -4.59 15.21
N ILE A 62 18.87 -5.74 15.54
CA ILE A 62 18.75 -6.97 14.75
C ILE A 62 17.29 -7.47 14.68
N PRO A 63 16.60 -7.75 15.81
CA PRO A 63 15.20 -8.19 15.76
C PRO A 63 14.27 -7.10 15.21
N PHE A 64 14.55 -5.82 15.47
CA PHE A 64 13.78 -4.71 14.89
C PHE A 64 13.85 -4.71 13.35
N LEU A 65 15.05 -4.78 12.78
CA LEU A 65 15.24 -4.84 11.33
C LEU A 65 14.65 -6.13 10.72
N ALA A 66 14.74 -7.26 11.41
CA ALA A 66 14.14 -8.50 10.94
C ALA A 66 12.61 -8.40 10.82
N LEU A 67 11.95 -7.78 11.81
CA LEU A 67 10.50 -7.54 11.79
C LEU A 67 10.11 -6.54 10.70
N ALA A 68 10.86 -5.42 10.58
CA ALA A 68 10.63 -4.44 9.52
C ALA A 68 10.82 -5.06 8.12
N PHE A 69 11.82 -5.92 7.94
CA PHE A 69 12.04 -6.62 6.68
C PHE A 69 10.87 -7.57 6.36
N ALA A 70 10.36 -8.30 7.35
CA ALA A 70 9.19 -9.16 7.17
C ALA A 70 7.95 -8.36 6.74
N GLU A 71 7.71 -7.18 7.32
CA GLU A 71 6.63 -6.27 6.91
C GLU A 71 6.78 -5.81 5.46
N ILE A 72 8.00 -5.45 5.03
CA ILE A 72 8.29 -5.07 3.65
C ILE A 72 7.97 -6.23 2.71
N VAL A 73 8.40 -7.46 3.04
CA VAL A 73 8.11 -8.65 2.24
C VAL A 73 6.61 -8.89 2.12
N LEU A 74 5.86 -8.79 3.22
CA LEU A 74 4.40 -8.93 3.21
C LEU A 74 3.71 -7.83 2.39
N GLY A 75 4.20 -6.59 2.48
CA GLY A 75 3.70 -5.45 1.70
C GLY A 75 3.93 -5.63 0.19
N VAL A 76 5.14 -6.04 -0.20
CA VAL A 76 5.47 -6.34 -1.59
C VAL A 76 4.61 -7.50 -2.10
N TRP A 77 4.45 -8.56 -1.29
CA TRP A 77 3.62 -9.71 -1.67
C TRP A 77 2.15 -9.30 -1.87
N ALA A 78 1.56 -8.53 -0.95
CA ALA A 78 0.21 -7.99 -1.09
C ALA A 78 0.05 -7.16 -2.37
N PHE A 79 1.03 -6.31 -2.67
CA PHE A 79 1.01 -5.47 -3.87
C PHE A 79 1.08 -6.29 -5.17
N VAL A 80 1.96 -7.30 -5.23
CA VAL A 80 2.05 -8.22 -6.36
C VAL A 80 0.75 -9.00 -6.54
N LEU A 81 0.16 -9.51 -5.45
CA LEU A 81 -1.14 -10.16 -5.47
C LEU A 81 -2.22 -9.24 -6.02
N LEU A 82 -2.29 -7.98 -5.56
CA LEU A 82 -3.26 -7.00 -6.02
C LEU A 82 -3.15 -6.77 -7.54
N CYS A 83 -1.93 -6.65 -8.07
CA CYS A 83 -1.73 -6.48 -9.52
C CYS A 83 -2.24 -7.70 -10.31
N ASN A 84 -1.97 -8.91 -9.82
CA ASN A 84 -2.40 -10.15 -10.46
C ASN A 84 -3.92 -10.34 -10.39
N THR A 85 -4.53 -10.21 -9.21
CA THR A 85 -5.97 -10.41 -9.04
C THR A 85 -6.78 -9.35 -9.78
N ILE A 86 -6.30 -8.11 -9.84
CA ILE A 86 -6.92 -7.06 -10.66
C ILE A 86 -6.78 -7.36 -12.14
N ALA A 87 -5.65 -7.88 -12.61
CA ALA A 87 -5.50 -8.30 -13.99
C ALA A 87 -6.49 -9.41 -14.36
N GLU A 88 -6.62 -10.41 -13.49
CA GLU A 88 -7.52 -11.55 -13.67
C GLU A 88 -8.99 -11.11 -13.75
N VAL A 89 -9.49 -10.38 -12.75
CA VAL A 89 -10.91 -9.96 -12.74
C VAL A 89 -11.26 -8.96 -13.83
N GLN A 90 -10.26 -8.27 -14.40
CA GLN A 90 -10.45 -7.38 -15.55
C GLN A 90 -10.32 -8.09 -16.90
N GLY A 91 -9.81 -9.32 -16.94
CA GLY A 91 -9.55 -10.06 -18.17
C GLY A 91 -8.27 -9.65 -18.90
N PHE A 92 -7.30 -9.05 -18.19
CA PHE A 92 -6.01 -8.71 -18.77
C PHE A 92 -5.08 -9.92 -18.84
N ARG A 93 -4.30 -10.03 -19.92
CA ARG A 93 -3.32 -11.12 -20.12
C ARG A 93 -2.06 -11.03 -19.24
N SER A 94 -1.86 -9.93 -18.51
CA SER A 94 -0.62 -9.69 -17.76
C SER A 94 -0.87 -8.84 -16.52
N ALA A 95 -0.17 -9.17 -15.43
CA ALA A 95 -0.15 -8.40 -14.19
C ALA A 95 0.26 -6.93 -14.40
N TRP A 96 1.12 -6.64 -15.38
CA TRP A 96 1.53 -5.28 -15.71
C TRP A 96 0.38 -4.39 -16.19
N ARG A 97 -0.62 -4.97 -16.86
CA ARG A 97 -1.85 -4.25 -17.21
C ARG A 97 -2.75 -4.05 -16.00
N GLY A 98 -2.74 -4.98 -15.04
CA GLY A 98 -3.35 -4.80 -13.72
C GLY A 98 -2.74 -3.62 -12.97
N LEU A 99 -1.41 -3.54 -12.93
CA LEU A 99 -0.67 -2.40 -12.39
C LEU A 99 -1.02 -1.10 -13.13
N GLY A 100 -1.03 -1.11 -14.46
CA GLY A 100 -1.44 0.05 -15.26
C GLY A 100 -2.86 0.54 -14.94
N ASN A 101 -3.81 -0.38 -14.70
CA ASN A 101 -5.16 -0.03 -14.25
C ASN A 101 -5.16 0.62 -12.87
N LEU A 102 -4.36 0.09 -11.93
CA LEU A 102 -4.22 0.68 -10.60
C LEU A 102 -3.65 2.09 -10.70
N ILE A 103 -2.54 2.29 -11.43
CA ILE A 103 -1.94 3.62 -11.65
C ILE A 103 -2.95 4.59 -12.26
N LEU A 104 -3.67 4.17 -13.29
CA LEU A 104 -4.69 5.00 -13.95
C LEU A 104 -5.84 5.36 -12.99
N ALA A 105 -6.27 4.40 -12.15
CA ALA A 105 -7.26 4.65 -11.11
C ALA A 105 -6.76 5.66 -10.06
N SER A 106 -5.50 5.54 -9.63
CA SER A 106 -4.87 6.46 -8.69
C SER A 106 -4.75 7.86 -9.27
N ALA A 107 -4.30 7.97 -10.53
CA ALA A 107 -4.13 9.24 -11.22
C ALA A 107 -5.46 10.01 -11.34
N LEU A 108 -6.58 9.30 -11.55
CA LEU A 108 -7.91 9.91 -11.60
C LEU A 108 -8.33 10.61 -10.30
N ILE A 109 -7.74 10.25 -9.16
CA ILE A 109 -8.03 10.86 -7.86
C ILE A 109 -6.93 11.88 -7.51
N ILE A 110 -5.66 11.49 -7.67
CA ILE A 110 -4.50 12.28 -7.26
C ILE A 110 -4.37 13.54 -8.11
N VAL A 111 -4.53 13.46 -9.44
CA VAL A 111 -4.34 14.62 -10.33
C VAL A 111 -5.34 15.75 -10.04
N PRO A 112 -6.67 15.50 -9.95
CA PRO A 112 -7.62 16.54 -9.57
C PRO A 112 -7.39 17.09 -8.17
N LEU A 113 -7.00 16.24 -7.21
CA LEU A 113 -6.69 16.67 -5.85
C LEU A 113 -5.49 17.61 -5.81
N LEU A 114 -4.40 17.27 -6.50
CA LEU A 114 -3.21 18.13 -6.60
C LEU A 114 -3.54 19.45 -7.29
N ALA A 115 -4.34 19.42 -8.36
CA ALA A 115 -4.79 20.63 -9.04
C ALA A 115 -5.61 21.54 -8.11
N ALA A 116 -6.52 20.97 -7.30
CA ALA A 116 -7.32 21.71 -6.33
C ALA A 116 -6.44 22.34 -5.22
N VAL A 117 -5.48 21.59 -4.69
CA VAL A 117 -4.52 22.09 -3.70
C VAL A 117 -3.66 23.22 -4.28
N PHE A 118 -3.19 23.07 -5.52
CA PHE A 118 -2.42 24.10 -6.21
C PHE A 118 -3.26 25.36 -6.44
N ALA A 119 -4.50 25.22 -6.93
CA ALA A 119 -5.40 26.35 -7.13
C ALA A 119 -5.70 27.08 -5.80
N MET A 120 -5.94 26.36 -4.71
CA MET A 120 -6.12 26.94 -3.38
C MET A 120 -4.88 27.72 -2.93
N PHE A 121 -3.69 27.16 -3.13
CA PHE A 121 -2.43 27.84 -2.79
C PHE A 121 -2.25 29.13 -3.59
N VAL A 122 -2.58 29.13 -4.89
CA VAL A 122 -2.54 30.34 -5.73
C VAL A 122 -3.53 31.39 -5.24
N LEU A 123 -4.78 31.01 -4.92
CA LEU A 123 -5.80 31.93 -4.42
C LEU A 123 -5.47 32.53 -3.04
N LEU A 124 -4.79 31.79 -2.16
CA LEU A 124 -4.34 32.31 -0.87
C LEU A 124 -3.16 33.28 -0.98
N ARG A 125 -2.48 33.31 -2.13
CA ARG A 125 -1.32 34.16 -2.42
C ARG A 125 -1.71 35.48 -3.12
N THR A 126 -2.91 35.56 -3.71
CA THR A 126 -3.48 36.75 -4.37
C THR A 126 -4.30 37.57 -3.39
#